data_AF-A0A081PT01-F1
#
_entry.id   AF-A0A081PT01-F1
#
_cell.length_a   1.000
_cell.length_b   1.000
_cell.length_c   1.000
_cell.angle_alpha   90.00
_cell.angle_beta   90.00
_cell.angle_gamma   90.00
#
_symmetry.space_group_name_H-M   'P 1'
#
loop_
_entity.id
_entity.type
_entity.pdbx_description
1 polymer ?
#
loop_
_entity_poly.entity_id
_entity_poly.type
_entity_poly.pdbx_seq_one_letter_code
_entity_poly.pdbx_strand_id
1 'polypeptide(L)'
;MSNKDLQNFYQVMEIEDWSNFKMPLLAIDEPIFGVVSYLDRIYTVYIMQDRTLLKNNHLVDIKELLITEPNINDLCNVIDGEISIYNFFEKSDKYSIGKIANKIFPIMQVNSMIEISEKLPSNDFRLTLNQVCANDYKLYIRSRCERLKEYNDFNDSFTLKKFKNVEIKKQIESLNKLWEVENEIYSNR
;
A
#
# COMPACT_ATOMS: atom_id res chain seq x y z
N MET A 1 5.78 16.20 5.90
CA MET A 1 6.19 14.78 5.97
C MET A 1 7.40 14.64 6.88
N SER A 2 7.40 13.68 7.81
CA SER A 2 8.50 13.46 8.75
C SER A 2 9.61 12.57 8.15
N ASN A 3 10.81 12.56 8.73
CA ASN A 3 11.89 11.65 8.31
C ASN A 3 11.50 10.17 8.43
N LYS A 4 10.60 9.82 9.36
CA LYS A 4 10.07 8.47 9.54
C LYS A 4 9.16 8.06 8.38
N ASP A 5 8.35 9.00 7.88
CA ASP A 5 7.47 8.75 6.73
C ASP A 5 8.28 8.50 5.45
N LEU A 6 9.36 9.26 5.26
CA LEU A 6 10.30 9.05 4.15
C LEU A 6 10.93 7.66 4.18
N GLN A 7 11.42 7.21 5.34
CA GLN A 7 12.01 5.86 5.50
C GLN A 7 11.00 4.76 5.19
N ASN A 8 9.76 4.90 5.64
CA ASN A 8 8.70 3.93 5.36
C ASN A 8 8.42 3.81 3.86
N PHE A 9 8.42 4.92 3.11
CA PHE A 9 8.21 4.88 1.66
C PHE A 9 9.36 4.20 0.90
N TYR A 10 10.61 4.41 1.31
CA TYR A 10 11.74 3.66 0.76
C TYR A 10 11.57 2.15 0.98
N GLN A 11 11.13 1.76 2.17
CA GLN A 11 10.91 0.35 2.49
C GLN A 11 9.73 -0.26 1.75
N VAL A 12 8.66 0.52 1.51
CA VAL A 12 7.55 0.11 0.63
C VAL A 12 8.06 -0.17 -0.78
N MET A 13 8.95 0.67 -1.33
CA MET A 13 9.57 0.45 -2.64
C MET A 13 10.49 -0.79 -2.68
N GLU A 14 11.10 -1.16 -1.55
CA GLU A 14 11.99 -2.32 -1.44
C GLU A 14 11.27 -3.65 -1.24
N ILE A 15 9.94 -3.70 -1.17
CA ILE A 15 9.20 -4.96 -1.18
C ILE A 15 9.44 -5.62 -2.55
N GLU A 16 10.36 -6.59 -2.57
CA GLU A 16 10.89 -7.22 -3.80
C GLU A 16 9.85 -8.05 -4.55
N ASP A 17 8.79 -8.48 -3.85
CA ASP A 17 7.71 -9.29 -4.41
C ASP A 17 6.36 -8.70 -4.03
N TRP A 18 5.74 -7.99 -4.99
CA TRP A 18 4.45 -7.32 -4.84
C TRP A 18 3.27 -8.30 -4.87
N SER A 19 3.48 -9.58 -5.18
CA SER A 19 2.49 -10.61 -4.86
C SER A 19 2.22 -10.69 -3.34
N ASN A 20 3.09 -10.10 -2.51
CA ASN A 20 2.88 -9.90 -1.07
C ASN A 20 2.12 -8.60 -0.74
N PHE A 21 1.43 -7.96 -1.69
CA PHE A 21 0.43 -6.96 -1.32
C PHE A 21 -0.47 -7.58 -0.26
N LYS A 22 -0.47 -6.99 0.92
CA LYS A 22 -1.27 -7.51 2.03
C LYS A 22 -2.76 -7.51 1.70
N MET A 23 -3.17 -6.62 0.80
CA MET A 23 -4.52 -6.55 0.30
C MET A 23 -4.51 -5.98 -1.13
N PRO A 24 -4.44 -6.83 -2.16
CA PRO A 24 -4.56 -6.39 -3.54
C PRO A 24 -6.00 -5.96 -3.84
N LEU A 25 -6.18 -4.79 -4.45
CA LEU A 25 -7.48 -4.18 -4.76
C LEU A 25 -7.77 -4.15 -6.27
N LEU A 26 -6.73 -4.06 -7.09
CA LEU A 26 -6.81 -4.18 -8.55
C LEU A 26 -5.60 -4.97 -9.04
N ALA A 27 -5.84 -5.96 -9.90
CA ALA A 27 -4.78 -6.76 -10.52
C ALA A 27 -5.00 -6.88 -12.03
N ILE A 28 -3.93 -6.65 -12.79
CA ILE A 28 -3.84 -6.91 -14.23
C ILE A 28 -2.54 -7.68 -14.41
N ASP A 29 -2.65 -9.01 -14.58
CA ASP A 29 -1.56 -10.00 -14.48
C ASP A 29 -0.90 -10.06 -13.08
N GLU A 30 -0.60 -8.92 -12.46
CA GLU A 30 -0.10 -8.72 -11.10
C GLU A 30 -0.87 -7.56 -10.39
N PRO A 31 -0.83 -7.45 -9.05
CA PRO A 31 -1.50 -6.37 -8.34
C PRO A 31 -0.90 -4.99 -8.66
N ILE A 32 -1.73 -4.07 -9.14
CA ILE A 32 -1.34 -2.69 -9.50
C ILE A 32 -1.88 -1.63 -8.54
N PHE A 33 -2.88 -1.98 -7.72
CA PHE A 33 -3.40 -1.12 -6.65
C PHE A 33 -3.66 -1.96 -5.42
N GLY A 34 -3.24 -1.50 -4.26
CA GLY A 34 -3.46 -2.24 -3.03
C GLY A 34 -3.04 -1.50 -1.78
N VAL A 35 -3.21 -2.19 -0.66
CA VAL A 35 -2.87 -1.68 0.67
C VAL A 35 -1.71 -2.47 1.23
N VAL A 36 -0.71 -1.75 1.73
CA VAL A 36 0.42 -2.30 2.45
C VAL A 36 0.42 -1.73 3.87
N SER A 37 0.68 -2.59 4.85
CA SER A 37 0.95 -2.14 6.22
C SER A 37 2.42 -2.32 6.53
N TYR A 38 3.06 -1.23 6.94
CA TYR A 38 4.46 -1.23 7.33
C TYR A 38 4.58 -0.56 8.69
N LEU A 39 5.18 -1.29 9.65
CA LEU A 39 5.19 -0.93 11.08
C LEU A 39 3.76 -0.57 11.54
N ASP A 40 3.61 0.65 12.07
CA ASP A 40 2.39 1.15 12.67
C ASP A 40 1.55 2.01 11.73
N ARG A 41 1.76 1.87 10.41
CA ARG A 41 1.04 2.65 9.40
C ARG A 41 0.50 1.79 8.28
N ILE A 42 -0.55 2.33 7.66
CA ILE A 42 -1.19 1.77 6.47
C ILE A 42 -0.90 2.74 5.34
N TYR A 43 -0.55 2.18 4.19
CA TYR A 43 -0.33 2.94 2.96
C TYR A 43 -1.15 2.33 1.84
N THR A 44 -1.72 3.20 1.03
CA THR A 44 -2.29 2.81 -0.25
C THR A 44 -1.22 3.06 -1.31
N VAL A 45 -0.99 2.04 -2.15
CA VAL A 45 0.03 2.07 -3.20
C VAL A 45 -0.63 1.77 -4.54
N TYR A 46 -0.22 2.53 -5.55
CA TYR A 46 -0.55 2.29 -6.94
C TYR A 46 0.75 2.18 -7.77
N ILE A 47 0.85 1.15 -8.59
CA ILE A 47 1.98 0.94 -9.49
C ILE A 47 1.74 1.78 -10.75
N MET A 48 2.45 2.90 -10.86
CA MET A 48 2.40 3.77 -12.04
C MET A 48 3.21 3.20 -13.19
N GLN A 49 4.35 2.55 -12.91
CA GLN A 49 5.16 1.83 -13.89
C GLN A 49 5.82 0.61 -13.24
N ASP A 50 5.81 -0.52 -13.95
CA ASP A 50 6.66 -1.68 -13.66
C ASP A 50 7.03 -2.35 -14.98
N ARG A 51 8.26 -2.14 -15.44
CA ARG A 51 8.71 -2.63 -16.76
C ARG A 51 10.22 -2.76 -16.85
N THR A 52 10.68 -3.67 -17.69
CA THR A 52 12.09 -3.80 -18.10
C THR A 52 12.30 -3.15 -19.47
N LEU A 53 13.30 -2.28 -19.59
CA LEU A 53 13.72 -1.68 -20.85
C LEU A 53 15.10 -2.20 -21.29
N LEU A 54 15.28 -2.48 -22.57
CA LEU A 54 16.58 -2.78 -23.17
C LEU A 54 17.26 -1.46 -23.59
N LYS A 55 18.37 -1.12 -22.96
CA LYS A 55 19.19 0.05 -23.30
C LYS A 55 20.65 -0.36 -23.45
N ASN A 56 21.24 -0.10 -24.63
CA ASN A 56 22.64 -0.43 -24.93
C ASN A 56 23.01 -1.89 -24.61
N ASN A 57 22.18 -2.85 -25.01
CA ASN A 57 22.32 -4.29 -24.69
C ASN A 57 22.24 -4.67 -23.20
N HIS A 58 21.80 -3.76 -22.34
CA HIS A 58 21.56 -4.04 -20.93
C HIS A 58 20.06 -3.91 -20.62
N LEU A 59 19.52 -4.88 -19.90
CA LEU A 59 18.17 -4.81 -19.35
C LEU A 59 18.20 -3.91 -18.11
N VAL A 60 17.25 -2.99 -18.05
CA VAL A 60 17.10 -2.03 -16.95
C VAL A 60 15.66 -2.05 -16.50
N ASP A 61 15.46 -2.47 -15.26
CA ASP A 61 14.13 -2.45 -14.63
C ASP A 61 13.80 -1.04 -14.16
N ILE A 62 12.56 -0.62 -14.42
CA ILE A 62 12.01 0.66 -14.03
C ILE A 62 10.73 0.40 -13.26
N LYS A 63 10.68 0.90 -12.03
CA LYS A 63 9.52 0.86 -11.16
C LYS A 63 9.19 2.26 -10.66
N GLU A 64 7.92 2.62 -10.67
CA GLU A 64 7.43 3.89 -10.16
C GLU A 64 6.12 3.67 -9.43
N LEU A 65 6.05 4.15 -8.19
CA LEU A 65 4.88 3.99 -7.32
C LEU A 65 4.31 5.34 -6.96
N LEU A 66 2.99 5.38 -6.80
CA LEU A 66 2.26 6.44 -6.13
C LEU A 66 1.81 5.91 -4.77
N ILE A 67 2.18 6.62 -3.70
CA ILE A 67 1.95 6.20 -2.32
C ILE A 67 1.23 7.32 -1.59
N THR A 68 0.25 6.94 -0.77
CA THR A 68 -0.42 7.85 0.16
C THR A 68 -0.76 7.14 1.47
N GLU A 69 -0.81 7.90 2.56
CA GLU A 69 -1.46 7.43 3.78
C GLU A 69 -2.97 7.65 3.62
N PRO A 70 -3.80 6.58 3.65
CA PRO A 70 -5.19 6.71 3.29
C PRO A 70 -6.00 7.38 4.39
N ASN A 71 -6.93 8.26 3.98
CA ASN A 71 -8.14 8.46 4.77
C ASN A 71 -8.97 7.17 4.70
N ILE A 72 -9.27 6.58 5.85
CA ILE A 72 -9.92 5.27 5.93
C ILE A 72 -11.34 5.29 5.34
N ASN A 73 -12.07 6.39 5.48
CA ASN A 73 -13.40 6.52 4.90
C ASN A 73 -13.30 6.60 3.37
N ASP A 74 -12.39 7.42 2.84
CA ASP A 74 -12.19 7.51 1.40
C ASP A 74 -11.72 6.18 0.81
N LEU A 75 -10.81 5.46 1.49
CA LEU A 75 -10.39 4.12 1.08
C LEU A 75 -11.55 3.11 1.09
N CYS A 76 -12.43 3.15 2.10
CA CYS A 76 -13.65 2.33 2.09
C CYS A 76 -14.55 2.67 0.89
N ASN A 77 -14.70 3.96 0.57
CA ASN A 77 -15.51 4.40 -0.57
C ASN A 77 -14.90 3.97 -1.91
N VAL A 78 -13.57 3.87 -2.02
CA VAL A 78 -12.91 3.26 -3.20
C VAL A 78 -13.26 1.78 -3.30
N ILE A 79 -13.18 1.06 -2.18
CA ILE A 79 -13.48 -0.39 -2.11
C ILE A 79 -14.94 -0.68 -2.47
N ASP A 80 -15.86 0.20 -2.05
CA ASP A 80 -17.29 0.12 -2.39
C ASP A 80 -17.60 0.59 -3.83
N GLY A 81 -16.58 1.05 -4.58
CA GLY A 81 -16.74 1.56 -5.93
C GLY A 81 -17.45 2.92 -6.00
N GLU A 82 -17.67 3.60 -4.87
CA GLU A 82 -18.35 4.89 -4.81
C GLU A 82 -17.48 6.02 -5.39
N ILE A 83 -16.17 5.97 -5.13
CA ILE A 83 -15.18 6.89 -5.70
C ILE A 83 -14.14 6.14 -6.54
N SER A 84 -13.64 6.80 -7.58
CA SER A 84 -12.58 6.25 -8.43
C SER A 84 -11.22 6.31 -7.75
N ILE A 85 -10.29 5.47 -8.24
CA ILE A 85 -8.88 5.50 -7.80
C ILE A 85 -8.27 6.89 -8.04
N TYR A 86 -8.59 7.50 -9.19
CA TYR A 86 -8.15 8.85 -9.50
C TYR A 86 -8.62 9.86 -8.45
N ASN A 87 -9.93 9.89 -8.15
CA ASN A 87 -10.50 10.85 -7.21
C ASN A 87 -10.00 10.63 -5.77
N PHE A 88 -9.69 9.38 -5.41
CA PHE A 88 -9.05 9.05 -4.13
C PHE A 88 -7.66 9.69 -4.01
N PHE A 89 -6.80 9.53 -5.01
CA PHE A 89 -5.47 10.14 -4.99
C PHE A 89 -5.51 11.65 -5.17
N GLU A 90 -6.49 12.19 -5.90
CA GLU A 90 -6.66 13.63 -6.08
C GLU A 90 -6.84 14.35 -4.73
N LYS A 91 -7.65 13.76 -3.84
CA LYS A 91 -7.96 14.29 -2.50
C LYS A 91 -6.90 14.00 -1.44
N SER A 92 -5.91 13.17 -1.75
CA SER A 92 -4.94 12.67 -0.77
C SER A 92 -3.57 13.34 -0.92
N ASP A 93 -2.84 13.44 0.19
CA ASP A 93 -1.42 13.76 0.18
C ASP A 93 -0.65 12.58 -0.42
N LYS A 94 -0.17 12.76 -1.64
CA LYS A 94 0.38 11.69 -2.49
C LYS A 94 1.83 11.97 -2.85
N TYR A 95 2.60 10.91 -2.91
CA TYR A 95 4.03 10.94 -3.15
C TYR A 95 4.40 9.90 -4.19
N SER A 96 5.30 10.25 -5.10
CA SER A 96 5.89 9.32 -6.02
C SER A 96 7.29 8.91 -5.57
N ILE A 97 7.62 7.65 -5.83
CA ILE A 97 8.97 7.13 -5.65
C ILE A 97 9.29 6.20 -6.81
N GLY A 98 10.50 6.37 -7.36
CA GLY A 98 10.97 5.62 -8.51
C GLY A 98 12.23 4.81 -8.19
N LYS A 99 12.39 3.68 -8.86
CA LYS A 99 13.58 2.84 -8.85
C LYS A 99 13.98 2.51 -10.28
N ILE A 100 15.26 2.68 -10.60
CA ILE A 100 15.85 2.23 -11.87
C ILE A 100 17.01 1.30 -11.54
N ALA A 101 16.92 0.04 -11.99
CA ALA A 101 17.77 -1.05 -11.53
C ALA A 101 17.83 -1.06 -9.99
N ASN A 102 19.02 -0.93 -9.40
CA ASN A 102 19.19 -0.92 -7.94
C ASN A 102 19.14 0.48 -7.31
N LYS A 103 18.92 1.54 -8.10
CA LYS A 103 18.95 2.91 -7.62
C LYS A 103 17.53 3.41 -7.34
N ILE A 104 17.25 3.69 -6.08
CA ILE A 104 16.02 4.38 -5.66
C ILE A 104 16.23 5.88 -5.74
N PHE A 105 15.25 6.59 -6.30
CA PHE A 105 15.25 8.04 -6.46
C PHE A 105 14.60 8.73 -5.26
N PRO A 106 14.88 10.03 -5.05
CA PRO A 106 14.22 10.79 -4.00
C PRO A 106 12.70 10.77 -4.15
N ILE A 107 12.01 10.68 -3.02
CA ILE A 107 10.56 10.79 -2.95
C ILE A 107 10.15 12.20 -3.37
N MET A 108 9.15 12.30 -4.25
CA MET A 108 8.61 13.56 -4.73
C MET A 108 7.14 13.68 -4.33
N GLN A 109 6.72 14.85 -3.85
CA GLN A 109 5.30 15.12 -3.65
C GLN A 109 4.65 15.39 -5.01
N VAL A 110 3.51 14.73 -5.29
CA VAL A 110 2.75 14.97 -6.52
C VAL A 110 1.65 15.97 -6.22
N ASN A 111 1.83 17.20 -6.68
CA ASN A 111 0.90 18.30 -6.40
C ASN A 111 -0.30 18.32 -7.35
N SER A 112 -0.15 17.76 -8.55
CA SER A 112 -1.19 17.75 -9.59
C SER A 112 -1.35 16.36 -10.19
N MET A 113 -2.59 15.90 -10.29
CA MET A 113 -2.91 14.63 -10.97
C MET A 113 -2.66 14.70 -12.47
N ILE A 114 -2.66 15.91 -13.06
CA ILE A 114 -2.43 16.12 -14.49
C ILE A 114 -1.06 15.55 -14.90
N GLU A 115 -0.04 15.74 -14.05
CA GLU A 115 1.35 15.30 -14.29
C GLU A 115 1.51 13.78 -14.41
N ILE A 116 0.57 13.03 -13.82
CA ILE A 116 0.60 11.57 -13.77
C ILE A 116 -0.65 10.93 -14.40
N SER A 117 -1.48 11.74 -15.07
CA SER A 117 -2.79 11.32 -15.58
C SER A 117 -2.67 10.16 -16.59
N GLU A 118 -1.66 10.17 -17.44
CA GLU A 118 -1.38 9.10 -18.41
C GLU A 118 -0.97 7.77 -17.76
N LYS A 119 -0.58 7.77 -16.48
CA LYS A 119 -0.14 6.59 -15.73
C LYS A 119 -1.23 6.02 -14.82
N LEU A 120 -2.38 6.68 -14.76
CA LEU A 120 -3.49 6.31 -13.87
C LEU A 120 -4.71 5.85 -14.66
N PRO A 121 -5.64 5.13 -14.01
CA PRO A 121 -6.93 4.81 -14.60
C PRO A 121 -7.72 6.10 -14.84
N SER A 122 -8.69 6.04 -15.75
CA SER A 122 -9.59 7.17 -16.00
C SER A 122 -10.33 7.59 -14.73
N ASN A 123 -10.77 8.85 -14.69
CA ASN A 123 -11.48 9.40 -13.53
C ASN A 123 -12.80 8.67 -13.23
N ASP A 124 -13.34 7.95 -14.21
CA ASP A 124 -14.56 7.15 -14.10
C ASP A 124 -14.32 5.70 -13.66
N PHE A 125 -13.06 5.24 -13.69
CA PHE A 125 -12.69 3.89 -13.30
C PHE A 125 -12.91 3.68 -11.81
N ARG A 126 -13.85 2.81 -11.47
CA ARG A 126 -14.20 2.42 -10.11
C ARG A 126 -13.83 0.95 -9.91
N LEU A 127 -13.47 0.60 -8.67
CA LEU A 127 -13.30 -0.80 -8.34
C LEU A 127 -14.65 -1.51 -8.39
N THR A 128 -14.63 -2.74 -8.90
CA THR A 128 -15.80 -3.62 -8.96
C THR A 128 -15.48 -4.88 -8.19
N LEU A 129 -15.42 -4.76 -6.87
CA LEU A 129 -15.18 -5.88 -5.98
C LEU A 129 -16.50 -6.59 -5.67
N ASN A 130 -16.45 -7.90 -5.44
CA ASN A 130 -17.61 -8.62 -4.96
C ASN A 130 -17.94 -8.14 -3.52
N GLN A 131 -19.23 -8.15 -3.13
CA GLN A 131 -19.66 -7.56 -1.86
C GLN A 131 -19.01 -8.22 -0.62
N VAL A 132 -18.74 -9.53 -0.69
CA VAL A 132 -18.10 -10.29 0.39
C VAL A 132 -16.66 -9.80 0.59
N CYS A 133 -15.87 -9.83 -0.49
CA CYS A 133 -14.50 -9.34 -0.58
C CYS A 133 -14.39 -7.87 -0.15
N ALA A 134 -15.28 -7.00 -0.64
CA ALA A 134 -15.32 -5.59 -0.25
C ALA A 134 -15.54 -5.42 1.26
N ASN A 135 -16.46 -6.18 1.85
CA ASN A 135 -16.72 -6.14 3.28
C ASN A 135 -15.53 -6.66 4.09
N ASP A 136 -14.91 -7.76 3.67
CA ASP A 136 -13.73 -8.34 4.32
C ASP A 136 -12.58 -7.32 4.33
N TYR A 137 -12.26 -6.73 3.18
CA TYR A 137 -11.21 -5.71 3.07
C TYR A 137 -11.47 -4.51 3.99
N LYS A 138 -12.70 -3.99 4.03
CA LYS A 138 -13.06 -2.90 4.94
C LYS A 138 -12.90 -3.29 6.40
N LEU A 139 -13.32 -4.50 6.78
CA LEU A 139 -13.18 -5.00 8.15
C LEU A 139 -11.70 -5.11 8.54
N TYR A 140 -10.86 -5.66 7.65
CA TYR A 140 -9.43 -5.79 7.90
C TYR A 140 -8.73 -4.44 8.05
N ILE A 141 -9.00 -3.49 7.15
CA ILE A 141 -8.44 -2.13 7.24
C ILE A 141 -8.84 -1.49 8.56
N ARG A 142 -10.13 -1.49 8.90
CA ARG A 142 -10.64 -0.86 10.14
C ARG A 142 -10.04 -1.49 11.38
N SER A 143 -10.03 -2.83 11.46
CA SER A 143 -9.42 -3.56 12.57
C SER A 143 -7.93 -3.26 12.70
N ARG A 144 -7.19 -3.13 11.59
CA ARG A 144 -5.78 -2.74 11.65
C ARG A 144 -5.63 -1.31 12.16
N CYS A 145 -6.41 -0.36 11.66
CA CYS A 145 -6.39 1.03 12.12
C CYS A 145 -6.70 1.16 13.61
N GLU A 146 -7.69 0.42 14.11
CA GLU A 146 -8.05 0.41 15.53
C GLU A 146 -6.91 -0.10 16.40
N ARG A 147 -6.33 -1.26 16.05
CA ARG A 147 -5.15 -1.79 16.75
C ARG A 147 -3.99 -0.79 16.76
N LEU A 148 -3.77 -0.08 15.66
CA LEU A 148 -2.70 0.92 15.56
C LEU A 148 -2.93 2.15 16.46
N LYS A 149 -4.19 2.55 16.69
CA LYS A 149 -4.52 3.60 17.66
C LYS A 149 -4.21 3.15 19.09
N GLU A 150 -4.57 1.91 19.44
CA GLU A 150 -4.29 1.34 20.76
C GLU A 150 -2.79 1.29 21.09
N TYR A 151 -1.93 1.03 20.09
CA TYR A 151 -0.48 1.06 20.28
C TYR A 151 0.08 2.48 20.49
N ASN A 152 -0.48 3.49 19.83
CA ASN A 152 -0.07 4.88 20.02
C ASN A 152 -0.52 5.46 21.37
N ASP A 153 -1.63 4.96 21.92
CA ASP A 153 -2.13 5.30 23.26
C ASP A 153 -1.44 4.50 24.37
N PHE A 154 -0.59 3.54 24.01
CA PHE A 154 0.23 2.78 24.95
C PHE A 154 1.33 3.68 25.51
N ASN A 155 0.99 4.44 26.56
CA ASN A 155 1.92 5.21 27.35
C ASN A 155 3.15 4.34 27.71
N ASP A 156 4.35 4.86 27.42
CA ASP A 156 5.68 4.30 27.76
C ASP A 156 5.91 4.06 29.28
N SER A 157 4.86 4.10 30.11
CA SER A 157 4.93 3.90 31.55
C SER A 157 5.12 2.42 31.95
N PHE A 158 4.84 1.47 31.07
CA PHE A 158 5.22 0.06 31.27
C PHE A 158 6.68 -0.18 30.87
N THR A 159 7.58 0.43 31.66
CA THR A 159 8.93 -0.05 31.96
C THR A 159 9.36 -1.31 31.18
N LEU A 160 10.10 -1.10 30.09
CA LEU A 160 10.92 -2.07 29.34
C LEU A 160 11.86 -2.94 30.20
N LYS A 161 11.87 -2.76 31.53
CA LYS A 161 12.61 -3.59 32.49
C LYS A 161 12.00 -4.99 32.70
N LYS A 162 10.73 -5.25 32.33
CA LYS A 162 10.07 -6.52 32.70
C LYS A 162 9.96 -7.58 31.61
N PHE A 163 10.23 -7.26 30.33
CA PHE A 163 10.11 -8.22 29.24
C PHE A 163 11.36 -8.26 28.37
N LYS A 164 12.50 -8.61 28.96
CA LYS A 164 13.73 -8.89 28.20
C LYS A 164 13.64 -10.16 27.34
N ASN A 165 12.60 -11.00 27.51
CA ASN A 165 12.52 -12.34 26.91
C ASN A 165 11.14 -12.74 26.35
N VAL A 166 10.17 -11.83 26.17
CA VAL A 166 8.88 -12.21 25.53
C VAL A 166 8.96 -11.93 24.04
N GLU A 167 9.52 -12.92 23.34
CA GLU A 167 9.20 -13.40 22.00
C GLU A 167 8.37 -12.48 21.08
N ILE A 168 8.91 -11.31 20.72
CA ILE A 168 8.39 -10.41 19.66
C ILE A 168 8.12 -11.18 18.34
N LYS A 169 8.85 -12.28 18.11
CA LYS A 169 8.68 -13.20 16.99
C LYS A 169 7.24 -13.75 16.85
N LYS A 170 6.59 -14.11 17.97
CA LYS A 170 5.25 -14.73 17.92
C LYS A 170 4.16 -13.76 17.48
N GLN A 171 4.28 -12.47 17.82
CA GLN A 171 3.28 -11.47 17.43
C GLN A 171 3.36 -11.13 15.94
N ILE A 172 4.57 -11.09 15.37
CA ILE A 172 4.80 -10.91 13.93
C ILE A 172 4.26 -12.11 13.13
N GLU A 173 4.50 -13.34 13.61
CA GLU A 173 3.96 -14.56 12.98
C GLU A 173 2.43 -14.62 13.05
N SER A 174 1.82 -14.25 14.19
CA SER A 174 0.36 -14.20 14.30
C SER A 174 -0.28 -13.09 13.47
N LEU A 175 0.43 -11.99 13.24
CA LEU A 175 0.00 -10.96 12.31
C LEU A 175 -0.03 -11.53 10.90
N ASN A 176 1.07 -12.12 10.42
CA ASN A 176 1.17 -12.70 9.07
C ASN A 176 0.10 -13.78 8.81
N LYS A 177 -0.23 -14.61 9.80
CA LYS A 177 -1.21 -15.71 9.67
C LYS A 177 -2.67 -15.26 9.49
N LEU A 178 -2.99 -14.00 9.82
CA LEU A 178 -4.33 -13.40 9.64
C LEU A 178 -4.46 -12.60 8.34
N TRP A 179 -3.36 -12.41 7.60
CA TRP A 179 -3.34 -11.73 6.30
C TRP A 179 -3.46 -12.69 5.10
N GLU A 180 -3.52 -14.01 5.34
CA GLU A 180 -3.86 -14.99 4.31
C GLU A 180 -5.36 -14.90 4.00
N VAL A 181 -5.77 -13.85 3.28
CA VAL A 181 -7.06 -13.86 2.58
C VAL A 181 -6.88 -14.82 1.41
N GLU A 182 -7.77 -15.82 1.29
CA GLU A 182 -7.78 -16.72 0.15
C GLU A 182 -7.80 -15.89 -1.14
N ASN A 183 -6.78 -16.10 -1.98
CA ASN A 183 -6.56 -15.40 -3.24
C ASN A 183 -7.74 -15.65 -4.21
N GLU A 184 -8.83 -14.88 -4.10
CA GLU A 184 -9.98 -14.95 -5.01
C GLU A 184 -10.03 -13.81 -6.05
N ILE A 185 -8.92 -13.11 -6.32
CA ILE A 185 -8.88 -12.17 -7.47
C ILE A 185 -8.87 -12.93 -8.82
N TYR A 186 -8.79 -14.26 -8.80
CA TYR A 186 -8.84 -15.09 -10.01
C TYR A 186 -10.23 -15.71 -10.27
N SER A 187 -11.24 -14.89 -10.49
CA SER A 187 -12.38 -15.34 -11.28
C SER A 187 -12.98 -14.19 -12.07
N ASN A 188 -12.54 -14.02 -13.31
CA ASN A 188 -13.38 -13.77 -14.49
C ASN A 188 -12.47 -13.83 -15.73
N ARG A 189 -12.34 -15.04 -16.28
CA ARG A 189 -12.11 -15.25 -17.71
C ARG A 189 -13.44 -15.11 -18.45
#